data_AF-A0A925RGG1-F1
#
_entry.id   AF-A0A925RGG1-F1
#
_cell.length_a   1.000
_cell.length_b   1.000
_cell.length_c   1.000
_cell.angle_alpha   90.00
_cell.angle_beta   90.00
_cell.angle_gamma   90.00
#
_symmetry.space_group_name_H-M   'P 1'
#
loop_
_entity.id
_entity.type
_entity.pdbx_description
1 polymer ?
#
loop_
_entity_poly.entity_id
_entity_poly.type
_entity_poly.pdbx_seq_one_letter_code
_entity_poly.pdbx_strand_id
1 'polypeptide(L)'
;MLDGSFHPATHPSFIPHRELIDELDLMIRARYPLLYIVAIEEEPVENVLRHVAAKVQPARSVLLWDLVRGWDDNGTAKGSAMAALDRVGKAPADEEAIFVLCDLHPVLKNATSDK
;
A
#
# COMPACT_ATOMS: atom_id res chain seq x y z
N MET A 1 -15.28 51.79 1.56
CA MET A 1 -15.45 51.25 0.20
C MET A 1 -14.61 49.99 0.12
N LEU A 2 -15.29 48.85 0.31
CA LEU A 2 -14.95 47.42 0.15
C LEU A 2 -13.48 46.95 0.28
N ASP A 3 -13.22 46.22 1.37
CA ASP A 3 -12.12 45.25 1.56
C ASP A 3 -12.42 43.99 0.73
N GLY A 4 -11.54 43.68 -0.23
CA GLY A 4 -11.60 42.51 -1.08
C GLY A 4 -10.87 41.34 -0.45
N SER A 5 -11.51 40.66 0.50
CA SER A 5 -10.98 39.41 1.05
C SER A 5 -11.30 38.26 0.09
N PHE A 6 -10.31 37.82 -0.69
CA PHE A 6 -10.41 36.65 -1.56
C PHE A 6 -10.39 35.39 -0.67
N HIS A 7 -11.55 34.76 -0.47
CA HIS A 7 -11.63 33.43 0.13
C HIS A 7 -11.33 32.39 -0.96
N PRO A 8 -10.25 31.59 -0.87
CA PRO A 8 -10.08 30.49 -1.81
C PRO A 8 -11.18 29.47 -1.54
N ALA A 9 -12.05 29.25 -2.52
CA ALA A 9 -13.01 28.16 -2.49
C ALA A 9 -12.24 26.84 -2.33
N THR A 10 -12.36 26.20 -1.17
CA THR A 10 -11.87 24.85 -0.93
C THR A 10 -12.68 23.92 -1.81
N HIS A 11 -12.16 23.63 -3.01
CA HIS A 11 -12.74 22.60 -3.85
C HIS A 11 -12.58 21.29 -3.10
N PRO A 12 -13.66 20.49 -2.89
CA PRO A 12 -13.48 19.16 -2.35
C PRO A 12 -12.52 18.42 -3.27
N SER A 13 -11.38 18.00 -2.73
CA SER A 13 -10.40 17.22 -3.47
C SER A 13 -11.11 15.98 -4.01
N PHE A 14 -11.10 15.82 -5.32
CA PHE A 14 -11.57 14.58 -5.94
C PHE A 14 -10.64 13.46 -5.49
N ILE A 15 -11.18 12.55 -4.67
CA ILE A 15 -10.47 11.34 -4.25
C ILE A 15 -11.01 10.21 -5.15
N PRO A 16 -10.23 9.75 -6.15
CA PRO A 16 -10.64 8.63 -6.98
C PRO A 16 -10.79 7.35 -6.12
N HIS A 17 -11.63 6.42 -6.57
CA HIS A 17 -11.82 5.12 -5.91
C HIS A 17 -12.30 5.17 -4.45
N ARG A 18 -13.08 6.19 -4.06
CA ARG A 18 -13.58 6.34 -2.68
C ARG A 18 -14.22 5.08 -2.10
N GLU A 19 -15.06 4.39 -2.87
CA GLU A 19 -15.73 3.16 -2.43
C GLU A 19 -14.71 2.07 -2.07
N LEU A 20 -13.67 1.88 -2.89
CA LEU A 20 -12.59 0.94 -2.63
C LEU A 20 -11.76 1.34 -1.40
N ILE A 21 -11.52 2.63 -1.20
CA ILE A 21 -10.83 3.14 0.00
C ILE A 21 -11.62 2.76 1.26
N ASP A 22 -12.94 2.93 1.24
CA ASP A 22 -13.81 2.62 2.38
C ASP A 22 -13.87 1.11 2.66
N GLU A 23 -13.89 0.28 1.61
CA GLU A 23 -13.84 -1.17 1.71
C GLU A 23 -12.50 -1.64 2.29
N LEU A 24 -11.37 -1.17 1.76
CA LEU A 24 -10.04 -1.54 2.26
C LEU A 24 -9.82 -1.08 3.71
N ASP A 25 -10.28 0.13 4.06
CA ASP A 25 -10.28 0.61 5.45
C ASP A 25 -11.07 -0.33 6.38
N LEU A 26 -12.25 -0.79 5.95
CA LEU A 26 -13.03 -1.79 6.69
C LEU A 26 -12.28 -3.12 6.83
N MET A 27 -11.71 -3.66 5.75
CA MET A 27 -10.97 -4.93 5.77
C MET A 27 -9.76 -4.87 6.70
N ILE A 28 -9.01 -3.77 6.68
CA ILE A 28 -7.84 -3.60 7.56
C ILE A 28 -8.29 -3.53 9.02
N ARG A 29 -9.34 -2.76 9.36
CA ARG A 29 -9.90 -2.73 10.72
C ARG A 29 -10.45 -4.08 11.17
N ALA A 30 -10.99 -4.86 10.24
CA ALA A 30 -11.43 -6.22 10.48
C ALA A 30 -10.28 -7.25 10.56
N ARG A 31 -9.02 -6.79 10.50
CA ARG A 31 -7.79 -7.59 10.64
C ARG A 31 -7.65 -8.68 9.57
N TYR A 32 -8.05 -8.38 8.33
CA TYR A 32 -7.75 -9.24 7.19
C TYR A 32 -6.23 -9.27 6.97
N PRO A 33 -5.55 -10.42 7.15
CA PRO A 33 -4.09 -10.47 7.21
C PRO A 33 -3.40 -10.48 5.84
N LEU A 34 -4.14 -10.81 4.77
CA LEU A 34 -3.62 -10.90 3.41
C LEU A 34 -4.71 -10.45 2.43
N LEU A 35 -4.35 -9.52 1.54
CA LEU A 35 -5.18 -9.05 0.46
C LEU A 35 -4.43 -9.25 -0.86
N TYR A 36 -5.07 -9.89 -1.82
CA TYR A 36 -4.51 -10.06 -3.17
C TYR A 36 -5.28 -9.16 -4.13
N ILE A 37 -4.60 -8.13 -4.63
CA ILE A 37 -5.18 -7.13 -5.53
C ILE A 37 -4.67 -7.39 -6.94
N VAL A 38 -5.59 -7.62 -7.87
CA VAL A 38 -5.29 -7.71 -9.30
C VAL A 38 -5.66 -6.39 -9.95
N ALA A 39 -4.67 -5.73 -10.55
CA ALA A 39 -4.86 -4.48 -11.26
C ALA A 39 -4.07 -4.48 -12.57
N ILE A 40 -4.50 -3.63 -13.51
CA ILE A 40 -3.82 -3.45 -14.81
C ILE A 40 -2.55 -2.62 -14.63
N GLU A 41 -2.59 -1.65 -13.71
CA GLU A 41 -1.48 -0.75 -13.37
C GLU A 41 -1.31 -0.72 -11.84
N GLU A 42 -0.07 -0.60 -11.37
CA GLU A 42 0.25 -0.58 -9.93
C GLU A 42 -0.01 0.79 -9.30
N GLU A 43 0.33 1.87 -10.01
CA GLU A 43 0.27 3.25 -9.49
C GLU A 43 -1.10 3.64 -8.89
N PRO A 44 -2.26 3.35 -9.54
CA PRO A 44 -3.56 3.68 -8.95
C PRO A 44 -3.83 2.93 -7.64
N VAL A 45 -3.39 1.66 -7.55
CA VAL A 45 -3.56 0.84 -6.35
C VAL A 45 -2.69 1.37 -5.22
N GLU A 46 -1.43 1.71 -5.49
CA GLU A 46 -0.54 2.32 -4.50
C GLU A 46 -1.13 3.61 -3.94
N ASN A 47 -1.69 4.46 -4.81
CA ASN A 47 -2.34 5.70 -4.39
C ASN A 47 -3.55 5.41 -3.49
N VAL A 48 -4.38 4.43 -3.82
CA VAL A 48 -5.50 3.99 -2.97
C VAL A 48 -5.00 3.51 -1.61
N LEU A 49 -3.97 2.66 -1.59
CA LEU A 49 -3.40 2.12 -0.35
C LEU A 49 -2.82 3.23 0.54
N ARG A 50 -2.16 4.24 -0.03
CA ARG A 50 -1.69 5.42 0.73
C ARG A 50 -2.84 6.22 1.33
N HIS A 51 -3.95 6.40 0.60
CA HIS A 51 -5.14 7.05 1.16
C HIS A 51 -5.76 6.24 2.30
N VAL A 52 -5.86 4.91 2.14
CA VAL A 52 -6.35 4.01 3.17
C VAL A 52 -5.45 4.07 4.41
N ALA A 53 -4.13 4.01 4.23
CA ALA A 53 -3.14 4.04 5.30
C ALA A 53 -3.19 5.34 6.13
N ALA A 54 -3.47 6.47 5.46
CA ALA A 54 -3.68 7.76 6.13
C ALA A 54 -5.04 7.86 6.83
N LYS A 55 -6.06 7.12 6.34
CA LYS A 55 -7.44 7.14 6.87
C LYS A 55 -7.63 6.26 8.10
N VAL A 56 -7.01 5.07 8.11
CA VAL A 56 -7.11 4.12 9.23
C VAL A 56 -6.57 4.74 10.52
N GLN A 57 -7.06 4.28 11.67
CA GLN A 57 -6.63 4.74 12.99
C GLN A 57 -6.14 3.55 13.83
N PRO A 58 -4.89 3.55 14.31
CA PRO A 58 -3.84 4.55 14.01
C PRO A 58 -3.46 4.55 12.52
N ALA A 59 -2.91 5.68 12.04
CA ALA A 59 -2.41 5.81 10.68
C ALA A 59 -1.23 4.84 10.48
N ARG A 60 -1.15 4.27 9.28
CA ARG A 60 -0.15 3.25 8.94
C ARG A 60 0.87 3.77 7.94
N SER A 61 2.11 3.31 8.04
CA SER A 61 3.08 3.44 6.96
C SER A 61 2.75 2.46 5.84
N VAL A 62 3.07 2.82 4.60
CA VAL A 62 3.02 1.90 3.46
C VAL A 62 4.47 1.58 3.09
N LEU A 63 4.84 0.30 3.13
CA LEU A 63 6.14 -0.20 2.73
C LEU A 63 5.96 -1.01 1.45
N LEU A 64 6.54 -0.51 0.35
CA LEU A 64 6.47 -1.15 -0.95
C LEU A 64 7.71 -1.98 -1.20
N TRP A 65 7.51 -3.16 -1.76
CA TRP A 65 8.58 -4.00 -2.28
C TRP A 65 8.23 -4.44 -3.69
N ASP A 66 9.19 -4.32 -4.60
CA ASP A 66 9.12 -4.96 -5.91
C ASP A 66 10.37 -5.81 -6.18
N LEU A 67 10.24 -6.77 -7.09
CA LEU A 67 11.30 -7.73 -7.37
C LEU A 67 12.59 -7.07 -7.90
N VAL A 68 12.48 -5.94 -8.60
CA VAL A 68 13.58 -5.27 -9.30
C VAL A 68 14.33 -4.29 -8.39
N ARG A 69 13.64 -3.61 -7.47
CA ARG A 69 14.19 -2.55 -6.63
C ARG A 69 14.38 -2.99 -5.18
N GLY A 70 13.63 -3.97 -4.70
CA GLY A 70 13.59 -4.31 -3.28
C GLY A 70 12.62 -3.40 -2.53
N TRP A 71 12.82 -3.27 -1.21
CA TRP A 71 12.03 -2.36 -0.37
C TRP A 71 12.30 -0.90 -0.72
N ASP A 72 11.26 -0.07 -0.78
CA ASP A 72 11.36 1.34 -1.14
C ASP A 72 12.17 2.18 -0.13
N ASP A 73 12.19 1.76 1.13
CA ASP A 73 12.87 2.47 2.22
C ASP A 73 14.39 2.26 2.26
N ASN A 74 14.88 1.07 1.88
CA ASN A 74 16.29 0.71 2.04
C ASN A 74 16.89 -0.13 0.89
N GLY A 75 16.10 -0.48 -0.12
CA GLY A 75 16.54 -1.26 -1.29
C GLY A 75 16.90 -2.73 -1.00
N THR A 76 16.66 -3.22 0.21
CA THR A 76 16.98 -4.61 0.57
C THR A 76 15.99 -5.60 -0.03
N ALA A 77 16.34 -6.89 0.02
CA ALA A 77 15.53 -7.99 -0.51
C ALA A 77 15.24 -7.92 -2.03
N LYS A 78 16.01 -7.14 -2.79
CA LYS A 78 15.96 -7.14 -4.26
C LYS A 78 16.15 -8.56 -4.82
N GLY A 79 15.30 -8.96 -5.76
CA GLY A 79 15.36 -10.26 -6.43
C GLY A 79 14.94 -11.46 -5.57
N SER A 80 14.49 -11.25 -4.32
CA SER A 80 14.10 -12.34 -3.43
C SER A 80 12.81 -12.04 -2.67
N ALA A 81 11.70 -12.56 -3.16
CA ALA A 81 10.41 -12.50 -2.47
C ALA A 81 10.47 -13.16 -1.09
N MET A 82 11.28 -14.22 -0.93
CA MET A 82 11.48 -14.86 0.38
C MET A 82 12.17 -13.94 1.38
N ALA A 83 13.17 -13.16 0.97
CA ALA A 83 13.80 -12.17 1.84
C ALA A 83 12.83 -11.02 2.19
N ALA A 84 11.93 -10.65 1.28
CA ALA A 84 10.88 -9.69 1.56
C ALA A 84 9.88 -10.23 2.59
N LEU A 85 9.40 -11.46 2.41
CA LEU A 85 8.49 -12.13 3.35
C LEU A 85 9.13 -12.35 4.73
N ASP A 86 10.44 -12.60 4.79
CA ASP A 86 11.18 -12.70 6.05
C ASP A 86 11.13 -11.39 6.86
N ARG A 87 11.21 -10.23 6.18
CA ARG A 87 11.00 -8.92 6.84
C ARG A 87 9.59 -8.78 7.39
N VAL A 88 8.56 -9.14 6.59
CA VAL A 88 7.15 -9.09 7.03
C VAL A 88 6.93 -9.97 8.26
N GLY A 89 7.48 -11.19 8.26
CA GLY A 89 7.35 -12.13 9.37
C GLY A 89 8.11 -11.74 10.65
N LYS A 90 9.12 -10.87 10.53
CA LYS A 90 9.92 -10.34 11.66
C LYS A 90 9.45 -8.96 12.14
N ALA A 91 8.47 -8.36 11.46
CA ALA A 91 7.90 -7.08 11.84
C ALA A 91 7.34 -7.14 13.28
N PRO A 92 7.64 -6.15 14.14
CA PRO A 92 7.03 -6.04 15.45
C PRO A 92 5.50 -6.00 15.38
N ALA A 93 4.82 -6.61 16.36
CA ALA A 93 3.35 -6.66 16.37
C ALA A 93 2.69 -5.28 16.58
N ASP A 94 3.44 -4.30 17.06
CA ASP A 94 3.07 -2.90 17.23
C ASP A 94 3.51 -2.01 16.06
N GLU A 95 4.10 -2.59 15.01
CA GLU A 95 4.40 -1.85 13.78
C GLU A 95 3.10 -1.58 13.02
N GLU A 96 2.66 -0.33 13.02
CA GLU A 96 1.50 0.13 12.26
C GLU A 96 1.89 0.34 10.79
N ALA A 97 2.08 -0.77 10.08
CA ALA A 97 2.49 -0.78 8.67
C ALA A 97 1.55 -1.64 7.79
N ILE A 98 1.46 -1.25 6.52
CA ILE A 98 0.88 -2.04 5.44
C ILE A 98 2.04 -2.41 4.50
N PHE A 99 2.36 -3.70 4.47
CA PHE A 99 3.35 -4.25 3.54
C PHE A 99 2.69 -4.56 2.20
N VAL A 100 3.28 -4.06 1.11
CA VAL A 100 2.76 -4.21 -0.25
C VAL A 100 3.84 -4.87 -1.10
N LEU A 101 3.60 -6.10 -1.54
CA LEU A 101 4.51 -6.84 -2.40
C LEU A 101 3.97 -6.84 -3.83
N CYS A 102 4.67 -6.13 -4.71
CA CYS A 102 4.39 -6.04 -6.13
C CYS A 102 5.11 -7.16 -6.91
N ASP A 103 4.76 -7.33 -8.18
CA ASP A 103 5.43 -8.25 -9.12
C ASP A 103 5.58 -9.71 -8.63
N LEU A 104 4.70 -10.21 -7.77
CA LEU A 104 4.74 -11.61 -7.31
C LEU A 104 4.22 -12.61 -8.36
N HIS A 105 3.58 -12.16 -9.44
CA HIS A 105 2.99 -13.04 -10.46
C HIS A 105 3.98 -14.09 -11.02
N PRO A 106 5.23 -13.75 -11.39
CA PRO A 106 6.19 -14.73 -11.88
C PRO A 106 6.59 -15.75 -10.80
N VAL A 107 6.74 -15.30 -9.56
CA VAL A 107 7.09 -16.15 -8.41
C VAL A 107 5.96 -17.15 -8.15
N LEU A 108 4.71 -16.70 -8.17
CA LEU A 108 3.53 -17.53 -7.92
C LEU A 108 3.28 -18.56 -9.04
N LYS A 109 3.52 -18.19 -10.31
CA LYS A 109 3.39 -19.12 -11.44
C LYS A 109 4.40 -20.27 -11.38
N ASN A 110 5.56 -20.02 -10.79
CA ASN A 110 6.67 -20.97 -10.72
C ASN A 110 6.99 -21.38 -9.28
N ALA A 111 6.00 -21.38 -8.38
CA ALA A 111 6.20 -21.65 -6.95
C ALA A 111 6.82 -23.03 -6.64
N THR A 112 6.81 -23.95 -7.61
CA THR A 112 7.41 -25.29 -7.53
C THR A 112 8.74 -25.43 -8.26
N SER A 113 9.21 -24.39 -8.94
CA SER A 113 10.47 -24.39 -9.68
C SER A 113 11.59 -23.81 -8.80
N ASP A 114 11.86 -24.46 -7.68
CA ASP A 114 13.11 -24.25 -6.95
C ASP A 114 14.19 -25.07 -7.68
N LYS A 115 14.84 -24.42 -8.66
CA LYS A 115 16.03 -24.91 -9.35
C LYS A 115 16.99 -23.77 -9.64
#